data_AF-A0A8S3HUL5-F1
#
_entry.id   AF-A0A8S3HUL5-F1
#
_cell.length_a   1.000
_cell.length_b   1.000
_cell.length_c   1.000
_cell.angle_alpha   90.00
_cell.angle_beta   90.00
_cell.angle_gamma   90.00
#
_symmetry.space_group_name_H-M   'P 1'
#
loop_
_entity.id
_entity.type
_entity.pdbx_description
1 polymer ?
#
loop_
_entity_poly.entity_id
_entity_poly.type
_entity_poly.pdbx_seq_one_letter_code
_entity_poly.pdbx_strand_id
1 'polypeptide(L)'
;SQIHSKVNICLISVVTNEQSLIEANSIPCNRIVSDESIVFVCSENSRMDEFNFHNLNDSILDRIINLQVIGTDIRGPLELISANICRLKGLKHLNLSNNRIRVASFNFTPLCSSQLEILDLSDNLLSEVPIQWISQLSSLKSINLSKNNLTSIPYSMFNNIGNIENFDASSN
;
A
#
# COMPACT_ATOMS: atom_id res chain seq x y z
N SER A 1 -34.50 -16.75 3.51
CA SER A 1 -33.66 -16.00 2.55
C SER A 1 -33.30 -14.65 3.17
N GLN A 2 -32.22 -14.61 3.95
CA GLN A 2 -31.63 -13.33 4.35
C GLN A 2 -30.21 -13.31 3.78
N ILE A 3 -30.04 -12.43 2.80
CA ILE A 3 -28.78 -12.12 2.16
C ILE A 3 -27.96 -11.38 3.21
N HIS A 4 -27.06 -12.10 3.88
CA HIS A 4 -25.96 -11.47 4.60
C HIS A 4 -25.09 -10.79 3.54
N SER A 5 -25.33 -9.51 3.28
CA SER A 5 -24.36 -8.68 2.59
C SER A 5 -23.13 -8.62 3.49
N LYS A 6 -22.11 -9.42 3.18
CA LYS A 6 -20.77 -9.26 3.73
C LYS A 6 -20.29 -7.88 3.32
N VAL A 7 -20.45 -6.91 4.21
CA VAL A 7 -19.72 -5.64 4.10
C VAL A 7 -18.29 -6.02 4.44
N ASN A 8 -17.42 -6.07 3.43
CA ASN A 8 -15.98 -6.19 3.64
C ASN A 8 -15.51 -4.91 4.33
N ILE A 9 -15.38 -4.96 5.66
CA ILE A 9 -14.87 -3.85 6.45
C ILE A 9 -13.37 -4.08 6.57
N CYS A 10 -12.56 -3.27 5.90
CA CYS A 10 -11.14 -3.16 6.24
C CYS A 10 -11.04 -2.66 7.68
N LEU A 11 -10.53 -3.49 8.59
CA LEU A 11 -10.26 -3.09 9.97
C LEU A 11 -8.96 -2.28 9.97
N ILE A 12 -9.04 -1.01 10.33
CA ILE A 12 -7.85 -0.20 10.57
C ILE A 12 -7.33 -0.60 11.96
N SER A 13 -6.48 -1.62 12.03
CA SER A 13 -5.78 -2.00 13.25
C SER A 13 -4.49 -1.22 13.37
N VAL A 14 -4.52 -0.08 14.06
CA VAL A 14 -3.30 0.66 14.38
C VAL A 14 -2.48 -0.17 15.37
N VAL A 15 -1.40 -0.79 14.90
CA VAL A 15 -0.45 -1.49 15.76
C VAL A 15 0.31 -0.44 16.57
N THR A 16 0.29 -0.61 17.87
CA THR A 16 1.06 0.17 18.84
C THR A 16 2.23 -0.69 19.30
N ASN A 17 3.31 -0.08 19.81
CA ASN A 17 4.53 -0.78 20.26
C ASN A 17 4.33 -1.72 21.48
N GLU A 18 3.11 -2.18 21.77
CA GLU A 18 2.82 -3.19 22.78
C GLU A 18 2.10 -4.38 22.14
N GLN A 19 2.61 -5.59 22.40
CA GLN A 19 2.28 -6.86 21.75
C GLN A 19 0.83 -7.38 21.96
N SER A 20 -0.20 -6.67 21.51
CA SER A 20 -1.56 -7.21 21.51
C SER A 20 -2.29 -6.96 20.21
N LEU A 21 -2.35 -7.99 19.36
CA LEU A 21 -3.34 -8.14 18.31
C LEU A 21 -4.70 -8.39 19.00
N ILE A 22 -5.56 -7.38 19.08
CA ILE A 22 -6.92 -7.55 19.58
C ILE A 22 -7.83 -7.83 18.38
N GLU A 23 -8.45 -9.00 18.35
CA GLU A 23 -9.48 -9.37 17.38
C GLU A 23 -10.69 -8.44 17.52
N ALA A 24 -10.98 -7.66 16.48
CA ALA A 24 -12.02 -6.64 16.49
C ALA A 24 -13.26 -7.08 15.71
N ASN A 25 -14.03 -8.04 16.26
CA ASN A 25 -15.46 -8.04 15.98
C ASN A 25 -16.08 -6.94 16.87
N SER A 26 -16.45 -5.80 16.28
CA SER A 26 -17.17 -4.67 16.93
C SER A 26 -16.34 -3.62 17.68
N ILE A 27 -15.21 -3.15 17.14
CA ILE A 27 -14.48 -2.00 17.74
C ILE A 27 -14.62 -0.76 16.85
N PRO A 28 -15.12 0.39 17.36
CA PRO A 28 -15.13 1.63 16.60
C PRO A 28 -13.69 2.03 16.25
N CYS A 29 -13.46 2.46 15.00
CA CYS A 29 -12.17 2.93 14.49
C CYS A 29 -11.71 4.17 15.27
N ASN A 30 -11.17 4.00 16.47
CA ASN A 30 -10.58 5.04 17.31
C ASN A 30 -9.71 4.40 18.39
N ARG A 31 -8.52 3.91 18.01
CA ARG A 31 -7.38 3.90 18.93
C ARG A 31 -6.06 3.88 18.16
N ILE A 32 -5.53 5.08 17.95
CA ILE A 32 -4.21 5.38 17.40
C ILE A 32 -3.19 5.20 18.52
N VAL A 33 -2.12 4.41 18.34
CA VAL A 33 -0.86 4.68 19.08
C VAL A 33 0.38 4.24 18.30
N SER A 34 0.71 4.97 17.23
CA SER A 34 2.03 5.61 17.09
C SER A 34 1.85 6.77 16.10
N ASP A 35 2.37 7.95 16.43
CA ASP A 35 2.01 9.20 15.73
C ASP A 35 2.42 9.25 14.25
N GLU A 36 3.25 8.32 13.79
CA GLU A 36 3.89 8.35 12.47
C GLU A 36 3.72 7.05 11.67
N SER A 37 3.15 5.99 12.25
CA SER A 37 2.98 4.70 11.56
C SER A 37 1.56 4.17 11.69
N ILE A 38 0.98 3.77 10.56
CA ILE A 38 -0.32 3.12 10.51
C ILE A 38 -0.17 1.75 9.85
N VAL A 39 -0.79 0.75 10.47
CA VAL A 39 -0.90 -0.61 9.92
C VAL A 39 -2.35 -0.85 9.56
N PHE A 40 -2.60 -1.42 8.38
CA PHE A 40 -3.91 -1.87 7.97
C PHE A 40 -3.95 -3.39 8.00
N VAL A 41 -4.98 -3.91 8.68
CA VAL A 41 -5.29 -5.32 8.73
C VAL A 41 -6.67 -5.50 8.13
N CYS A 42 -6.69 -5.66 6.81
CA CYS A 42 -7.89 -5.97 6.06
C CYS A 42 -8.44 -7.39 6.41
N SER A 43 -9.59 -7.75 5.86
CA SER A 43 -10.14 -9.12 5.97
C SER A 43 -9.62 -10.03 4.83
N GLU A 44 -9.74 -11.35 4.96
CA GLU A 44 -9.43 -12.26 3.84
C GLU A 44 -10.23 -11.89 2.58
N ASN A 45 -9.57 -11.84 1.42
CA ASN A 45 -10.16 -11.45 0.13
C ASN A 45 -10.58 -9.99 0.03
N SER A 46 -10.03 -9.09 0.86
CA SER A 46 -10.28 -7.66 0.72
C SER A 46 -9.81 -7.15 -0.64
N ARG A 47 -10.51 -6.16 -1.17
CA ARG A 47 -10.17 -5.56 -2.47
C ARG A 47 -9.45 -4.24 -2.29
N MET A 48 -8.58 -3.90 -3.24
CA MET A 48 -7.79 -2.66 -3.19
C MET A 48 -8.67 -1.40 -3.14
N ASP A 49 -9.84 -1.42 -3.79
CA ASP A 49 -10.83 -0.31 -3.76
C ASP A 49 -11.55 -0.15 -2.41
N GLU A 50 -11.46 -1.13 -1.51
CA GLU A 50 -12.03 -1.06 -0.17
C GLU A 50 -11.08 -0.39 0.83
N PHE A 51 -9.82 -0.14 0.44
CA PHE A 51 -8.87 0.62 1.23
C PHE A 51 -9.25 2.11 1.21
N ASN A 52 -9.46 2.72 2.38
CA ASN A 52 -9.91 4.11 2.44
C ASN A 52 -9.66 4.78 3.81
N PHE A 53 -9.35 6.08 3.77
CA PHE A 53 -9.12 6.95 4.93
C PHE A 53 -10.27 7.95 5.22
N HIS A 54 -11.49 7.77 4.71
CA HIS A 54 -12.57 8.78 4.87
C HIS A 54 -12.92 9.10 6.33
N ASN A 55 -12.64 8.20 7.27
CA ASN A 55 -12.90 8.41 8.70
C ASN A 55 -11.75 9.12 9.44
N LEU A 56 -10.64 9.41 8.76
CA LEU A 56 -9.49 10.12 9.31
C LEU A 56 -9.45 11.55 8.79
N ASN A 57 -9.21 12.50 9.69
CA ASN A 57 -9.02 13.90 9.34
C ASN A 57 -7.62 14.15 8.78
N ASP A 58 -7.46 15.26 8.06
CA ASP A 58 -6.21 15.54 7.37
C ASP A 58 -5.04 15.83 8.32
N SER A 59 -5.30 16.31 9.55
CA SER A 59 -4.25 16.54 10.53
C SER A 59 -3.61 15.26 11.05
N ILE A 60 -4.36 14.15 11.10
CA ILE A 60 -3.80 12.82 11.38
C ILE A 60 -3.05 12.31 10.15
N LEU A 61 -3.65 12.42 8.96
CA LEU A 61 -3.06 11.89 7.71
C LEU A 61 -1.73 12.56 7.35
N ASP A 62 -1.59 13.85 7.64
CA ASP A 62 -0.36 14.62 7.39
C ASP A 62 0.80 14.18 8.31
N ARG A 63 0.52 13.49 9.43
CA ARG A 63 1.55 12.97 10.36
C ARG A 63 2.00 11.55 10.02
N ILE A 64 1.29 10.83 9.14
CA ILE A 64 1.64 9.46 8.78
C ILE A 64 2.87 9.44 7.89
N ILE A 65 3.91 8.78 8.37
CA ILE A 65 5.20 8.58 7.70
C ILE A 65 5.30 7.16 7.16
N ASN A 66 4.75 6.19 7.87
CA ASN A 66 4.82 4.78 7.52
C ASN A 66 3.41 4.21 7.36
N LEU A 67 3.16 3.57 6.22
CA LEU A 67 1.96 2.78 5.99
C LEU A 67 2.37 1.35 5.66
N GLN A 68 1.84 0.41 6.43
CA GLN A 68 2.00 -1.01 6.16
C GLN A 68 0.64 -1.69 6.03
N VAL A 69 0.50 -2.56 5.04
CA VAL A 69 -0.71 -3.35 4.82
C VAL A 69 -0.33 -4.83 4.88
N ILE A 70 -0.79 -5.55 5.91
CA ILE A 70 -0.32 -6.92 6.22
C ILE A 70 -1.46 -7.92 6.08
N GLY A 71 -1.15 -9.11 5.55
CA GLY A 71 -1.77 -10.37 5.98
C GLY A 71 -3.14 -10.72 5.41
N THR A 72 -3.49 -10.22 4.22
CA THR A 72 -4.93 -10.15 3.85
C THR A 72 -5.27 -10.51 2.42
N ASP A 73 -4.30 -11.04 1.66
CA ASP A 73 -4.51 -11.46 0.27
C ASP A 73 -5.16 -10.35 -0.56
N ILE A 74 -4.82 -9.06 -0.32
CA ILE A 74 -5.51 -7.95 -0.97
C ILE A 74 -5.41 -8.10 -2.47
N ARG A 75 -6.57 -8.03 -3.14
CA ARG A 75 -6.68 -8.25 -4.57
C ARG A 75 -7.00 -6.98 -5.31
N GLY A 76 -6.57 -6.95 -6.55
CA GLY A 76 -6.96 -5.93 -7.51
C GLY A 76 -5.77 -5.10 -7.99
N PRO A 77 -6.06 -4.13 -8.86
CA PRO A 77 -5.04 -3.25 -9.38
C PRO A 77 -4.43 -2.36 -8.30
N LEU A 78 -3.10 -2.31 -8.27
CA LEU A 78 -2.31 -1.44 -7.41
C LEU A 78 -2.78 0.01 -7.48
N GLU A 79 -3.15 0.46 -8.66
CA GLU A 79 -3.43 1.87 -8.95
C GLU A 79 -4.72 2.38 -8.32
N LEU A 80 -5.61 1.49 -7.86
CA LEU A 80 -6.81 1.87 -7.12
C LEU A 80 -6.48 2.52 -5.77
N ILE A 81 -5.31 2.26 -5.21
CA ILE A 81 -4.90 2.83 -3.93
C ILE A 81 -4.42 4.28 -4.04
N SER A 82 -4.10 4.77 -5.26
CA SER A 82 -3.44 6.06 -5.47
C SER A 82 -4.15 7.20 -4.75
N ALA A 83 -5.46 7.37 -4.97
CA ALA A 83 -6.22 8.48 -4.37
C ALA A 83 -6.15 8.52 -2.84
N ASN A 84 -6.08 7.36 -2.20
CA ASN A 84 -5.97 7.25 -0.76
C ASN A 84 -4.55 7.59 -0.29
N ILE A 85 -3.53 7.00 -0.90
CA ILE A 85 -2.14 7.25 -0.54
C ILE A 85 -1.75 8.72 -0.76
N CYS A 86 -2.28 9.35 -1.81
CA CYS A 86 -2.04 10.77 -2.09
C CYS A 86 -2.54 11.71 -0.99
N ARG A 87 -3.39 11.26 -0.06
CA ARG A 87 -3.79 12.04 1.12
C ARG A 87 -2.74 12.03 2.23
N LEU A 88 -1.82 11.06 2.22
CA LEU A 88 -0.74 10.92 3.20
C LEU A 88 0.45 11.77 2.78
N LYS A 89 0.37 13.09 2.99
CA LYS A 89 1.37 14.05 2.47
C LYS A 89 2.77 13.85 3.05
N GLY A 90 2.88 13.27 4.23
CA GLY A 90 4.14 12.97 4.92
C GLY A 90 4.67 11.55 4.69
N LEU A 91 4.02 10.74 3.84
CA LEU A 91 4.36 9.33 3.69
C LEU A 91 5.77 9.17 3.10
N LYS A 92 6.59 8.40 3.81
CA LYS A 92 7.95 8.04 3.39
C LYS A 92 8.08 6.55 3.11
N HIS A 93 7.40 5.69 3.86
CA HIS A 93 7.51 4.25 3.70
C HIS A 93 6.13 3.63 3.41
N LEU A 94 6.02 2.97 2.26
CA LEU A 94 4.84 2.25 1.84
C LEU A 94 5.18 0.77 1.70
N ASN A 95 4.57 -0.06 2.54
CA ASN A 95 4.69 -1.51 2.46
C ASN A 95 3.33 -2.12 2.11
N LEU A 96 3.28 -2.75 0.94
CA LEU A 96 2.16 -3.51 0.40
C LEU A 96 2.56 -4.97 0.10
N SER A 97 3.66 -5.45 0.67
CA SER A 97 4.16 -6.79 0.39
C SER A 97 3.26 -7.90 0.93
N ASN A 98 3.42 -9.10 0.37
CA ASN A 98 2.68 -10.30 0.79
C ASN A 98 1.15 -10.14 0.60
N ASN A 99 0.76 -9.73 -0.60
CA ASN A 99 -0.63 -9.58 -1.03
C ASN A 99 -0.83 -10.24 -2.42
N ARG A 100 -1.99 -10.00 -3.04
CA ARG A 100 -2.33 -10.55 -4.38
C ARG A 100 -2.55 -9.42 -5.39
N ILE A 101 -1.74 -8.38 -5.26
CA ILE A 101 -1.85 -7.15 -6.04
C ILE A 101 -1.37 -7.43 -7.47
N ARG A 102 -2.05 -6.81 -8.44
CA ARG A 102 -1.70 -6.87 -9.85
C ARG A 102 -1.55 -5.44 -10.38
N VAL A 103 -0.92 -5.29 -11.54
CA VAL A 103 -0.98 -4.05 -12.33
C VAL A 103 -2.21 -4.14 -13.23
N ALA A 104 -2.89 -3.03 -13.49
CA ALA A 104 -3.97 -3.06 -14.48
C ALA A 104 -3.55 -2.58 -15.87
N SER A 105 -4.35 -2.96 -16.86
CA SER A 105 -4.01 -2.84 -18.29
C SER A 105 -4.39 -1.50 -18.95
N PHE A 106 -4.73 -0.46 -18.18
CA PHE A 106 -5.24 0.82 -18.70
C PHE A 106 -4.56 2.03 -18.05
N ASN A 107 -4.89 3.25 -18.48
CA ASN A 107 -4.33 4.48 -17.90
C ASN A 107 -4.83 4.68 -16.47
N PHE A 108 -3.91 4.91 -15.53
CA PHE A 108 -4.21 5.18 -14.14
C PHE A 108 -3.60 6.48 -13.64
N THR A 109 -4.13 6.94 -12.50
CA THR A 109 -3.56 8.05 -11.74
C THR A 109 -2.23 7.61 -11.12
N PRO A 110 -1.11 8.32 -11.42
CA PRO A 110 0.16 8.11 -10.75
C PRO A 110 0.05 8.25 -9.23
N LEU A 111 0.98 7.64 -8.51
CA LEU A 111 1.12 7.84 -7.08
C LEU A 111 1.74 9.21 -6.81
N CYS A 112 0.95 10.15 -6.27
CA CYS A 112 1.38 11.54 -6.05
C CYS A 112 2.20 11.73 -4.75
N SER A 113 3.01 10.75 -4.35
CA SER A 113 3.78 10.79 -3.11
C SER A 113 5.25 11.17 -3.38
N SER A 114 5.51 12.48 -3.45
CA SER A 114 6.85 13.00 -3.77
C SER A 114 7.88 12.79 -2.66
N GLN A 115 7.44 12.46 -1.44
CA GLN A 115 8.30 12.21 -0.28
C GLN A 115 8.57 10.73 -0.03
N LEU A 116 7.98 9.82 -0.82
CA LEU A 116 8.16 8.39 -0.63
C LEU A 116 9.62 7.99 -0.86
N GLU A 117 10.24 7.40 0.16
CA GLU A 117 11.64 6.96 0.15
C GLU A 117 11.74 5.43 -0.03
N ILE A 118 10.79 4.67 0.51
CA ILE A 118 10.77 3.20 0.49
C ILE A 118 9.42 2.69 -0.01
N LEU A 119 9.47 1.82 -1.01
CA LEU A 119 8.32 1.11 -1.56
C LEU A 119 8.58 -0.40 -1.57
N ASP A 120 7.80 -1.14 -0.80
CA ASP A 120 7.83 -2.61 -0.81
C ASP A 120 6.56 -3.16 -1.46
N LEU A 121 6.73 -3.78 -2.63
CA LEU A 121 5.71 -4.48 -3.40
C LEU A 121 6.06 -5.98 -3.54
N SER A 122 7.00 -6.49 -2.74
CA SER A 122 7.42 -7.88 -2.84
C SER A 122 6.30 -8.87 -2.52
N ASP A 123 6.42 -10.10 -3.01
CA ASP A 123 5.46 -11.17 -2.72
C ASP A 123 4.03 -10.76 -3.11
N ASN A 124 3.87 -10.45 -4.40
CA ASN A 124 2.62 -10.04 -5.03
C ASN A 124 2.48 -10.75 -6.39
N LEU A 125 1.53 -10.32 -7.24
CA LEU A 125 1.25 -10.91 -8.55
C LEU A 125 1.48 -9.91 -9.70
N LEU A 126 2.46 -9.03 -9.56
CA LEU A 126 2.78 -8.05 -10.60
C LEU A 126 3.39 -8.76 -11.80
N SER A 127 2.73 -8.67 -12.97
CA SER A 127 3.23 -9.22 -14.24
C SER A 127 4.14 -8.25 -15.01
N GLU A 128 4.11 -6.98 -14.63
CA GLU A 128 4.91 -5.90 -15.22
C GLU A 128 5.24 -4.85 -14.16
N VAL A 129 6.27 -4.04 -14.40
CA VAL A 129 6.62 -2.91 -13.54
C VAL A 129 5.60 -1.79 -13.77
N PRO A 130 4.95 -1.23 -12.74
CA PRO A 130 3.93 -0.19 -12.90
C PRO A 130 4.57 1.19 -13.12
N ILE A 131 5.25 1.38 -14.26
CA ILE A 131 6.09 2.57 -14.56
C ILE A 131 5.31 3.87 -14.39
N GLN A 132 4.09 3.95 -14.92
CA GLN A 132 3.27 5.16 -14.83
C GLN A 132 2.88 5.45 -13.38
N TRP A 133 2.61 4.41 -12.59
CA TRP A 133 2.22 4.55 -11.19
C TRP A 133 3.36 5.12 -10.34
N ILE A 134 4.59 4.65 -10.54
CA ILE A 134 5.78 5.12 -9.80
C ILE A 134 6.42 6.38 -10.41
N SER A 135 5.88 6.93 -11.49
CA SER A 135 6.54 7.97 -12.29
C SER A 135 6.79 9.31 -11.57
N GLN A 136 6.15 9.53 -10.43
CA GLN A 136 6.25 10.77 -9.65
C GLN A 136 7.01 10.59 -8.33
N LEU A 137 7.59 9.42 -8.09
CA LEU A 137 8.30 9.08 -6.84
C LEU A 137 9.76 9.55 -6.89
N SER A 138 9.94 10.87 -6.98
CA SER A 138 11.26 11.50 -7.16
C SER A 138 12.21 11.33 -5.97
N SER A 139 11.70 11.06 -4.77
CA SER A 139 12.50 10.82 -3.56
C SER A 139 12.76 9.34 -3.28
N LEU A 140 12.31 8.43 -4.17
CA LEU A 140 12.43 7.00 -3.94
C LEU A 140 13.89 6.56 -3.94
N LYS A 141 14.29 5.86 -2.87
CA LYS A 141 15.64 5.31 -2.68
C LYS A 141 15.65 3.79 -2.68
N SER A 142 14.57 3.18 -2.23
CA SER A 142 14.46 1.72 -2.13
C SER A 142 13.17 1.23 -2.76
N ILE A 143 13.27 0.27 -3.67
CA ILE A 143 12.12 -0.44 -4.23
C ILE A 143 12.37 -1.94 -4.21
N ASN A 144 11.41 -2.68 -3.64
CA ASN A 144 11.41 -4.13 -3.64
C ASN A 144 10.24 -4.66 -4.47
N LEU A 145 10.59 -5.34 -5.56
CA LEU A 145 9.71 -6.01 -6.52
C LEU A 145 9.95 -7.53 -6.51
N SER A 146 10.72 -8.07 -5.57
CA SER A 146 11.03 -9.50 -5.52
C SER A 146 9.77 -10.36 -5.34
N LYS A 147 9.83 -11.63 -5.73
CA LYS A 147 8.69 -12.56 -5.59
C LYS A 147 7.40 -12.04 -6.24
N ASN A 148 7.52 -11.56 -7.46
CA ASN A 148 6.38 -11.23 -8.31
C ASN A 148 6.41 -12.14 -9.55
N ASN A 149 5.77 -11.74 -10.65
CA ASN A 149 5.75 -12.47 -11.92
C ASN A 149 6.35 -11.62 -13.05
N LEU A 150 7.36 -10.80 -12.73
CA LEU A 150 7.96 -9.86 -13.67
C LEU A 150 8.86 -10.60 -14.68
N THR A 151 8.55 -10.48 -15.96
CA THR A 151 9.38 -11.07 -17.03
C THR A 151 10.53 -10.18 -17.47
N SER A 152 10.43 -8.88 -17.20
CA SER A 152 11.46 -7.89 -17.55
C SER A 152 11.35 -6.65 -16.68
N ILE A 153 12.47 -5.94 -16.55
CA ILE A 153 12.56 -4.66 -15.86
C ILE A 153 12.93 -3.60 -16.92
N PRO A 154 12.02 -2.68 -17.25
CA PRO A 154 12.27 -1.67 -18.26
C PRO A 154 13.24 -0.62 -17.73
N TYR A 155 14.33 -0.36 -18.45
CA TYR A 155 15.33 0.64 -18.07
C TYR A 155 14.72 2.04 -17.84
N SER A 156 13.64 2.36 -18.56
CA SER A 156 12.90 3.62 -18.40
C SER A 156 12.31 3.84 -17.01
N MET A 157 12.16 2.80 -16.18
CA MET A 157 11.72 2.99 -14.79
C MET A 157 12.68 3.89 -14.01
N PHE A 158 13.99 3.74 -14.24
CA PHE A 158 15.05 4.49 -13.54
C PHE A 158 15.18 5.94 -14.00
N ASN A 159 14.49 6.32 -15.08
CA ASN A 159 14.44 7.72 -15.52
C ASN A 159 13.49 8.57 -14.68
N ASN A 160 12.48 7.93 -14.05
CA ASN A 160 11.36 8.62 -13.42
C ASN A 160 11.38 8.54 -11.88
N ILE A 161 12.06 7.53 -11.33
CA ILE A 161 12.29 7.39 -9.89
C ILE A 161 13.65 7.98 -9.56
N GLY A 162 13.83 8.49 -8.33
CA GLY A 162 15.06 9.15 -7.88
C GLY A 162 16.32 8.27 -7.94
N ASN A 163 17.42 8.72 -7.32
CA ASN A 163 18.64 7.90 -7.20
C ASN A 163 18.36 6.67 -6.33
N ILE A 164 17.97 5.57 -6.95
CA ILE A 164 17.72 4.30 -6.27
C ILE A 164 19.04 3.78 -5.72
N GLU A 165 19.07 3.58 -4.40
CA GLU A 165 20.17 2.99 -3.65
C GLU A 165 19.99 1.48 -3.51
N ASN A 166 18.74 1.03 -3.39
CA ASN A 166 18.40 -0.38 -3.19
C ASN A 166 17.29 -0.81 -4.16
N PHE A 167 17.61 -1.77 -5.02
CA PHE A 167 16.68 -2.35 -5.98
C PHE A 167 16.72 -3.88 -5.86
N ASP A 168 15.58 -4.48 -5.57
CA ASP A 168 15.44 -5.95 -5.56
C ASP A 168 14.29 -6.36 -6.49
N ALA A 169 14.61 -7.19 -7.49
CA ALA A 169 13.64 -7.85 -8.36
C ALA A 169 13.92 -9.36 -8.46
N SER A 170 14.57 -9.93 -7.44
CA SER A 170 14.88 -11.35 -7.38
C SER A 170 13.62 -12.21 -7.29
N SER A 171 13.73 -13.49 -7.66
CA SER A 171 12.63 -14.47 -7.50
C SER A 171 11.33 -14.10 -8.25
N ASN A 172 11.45 -13.49 -9.43
CA ASN A 172 10.36 -13.21 -10.36
C ASN A 172 10.20 -14.28 -11.45
#